data_AF-A0A3M2BMX2-F1
#
_entry.id   AF-A0A3M2BMX2-F1
#
_cell.length_a   1.000
_cell.length_b   1.000
_cell.length_c   1.000
_cell.angle_alpha   90.00
_cell.angle_beta   90.00
_cell.angle_gamma   90.00
#
_symmetry.space_group_name_H-M   'P 1'
#
loop_
_entity.id
_entity.type
_entity.pdbx_description
1 polymer ?
#
loop_
_entity_poly.entity_id
_entity_poly.type
_entity_poly.pdbx_seq_one_letter_code
_entity_poly.pdbx_strand_id
1 'polypeptide(L)' 'YWSVKEAVYKAYGRKELEFREHIIVEPFACKDSGTTLVWVIKDGERHSYQVEMCRREDHFLAWCWETTGDLPFQQLSAED' A
#
# COMPACT_ATOMS: atom_id res chain seq x y z
N TYR A 1 -9.17 0.24 -3.39
CA TYR A 1 -8.95 0.23 -1.94
C TYR A 1 -8.75 -1.18 -1.37
N TRP A 2 -9.66 -2.13 -1.61
CA TRP A 2 -9.54 -3.50 -1.05
C TRP A 2 -8.27 -4.24 -1.50
N SER A 3 -7.99 -4.32 -2.81
CA SER A 3 -6.81 -5.03 -3.34
C SER A 3 -5.48 -4.50 -2.79
N VAL A 4 -5.40 -3.19 -2.54
CA VAL A 4 -4.24 -2.52 -1.92
C VAL A 4 -4.03 -3.03 -0.49
N LYS A 5 -5.10 -3.06 0.33
CA LYS A 5 -5.02 -3.58 1.70
C LYS A 5 -4.67 -5.07 1.74
N GLU A 6 -5.25 -5.85 0.83
CA GLU A 6 -4.96 -7.29 0.69
C GLU A 6 -3.50 -7.55 0.33
N ALA A 7 -2.91 -6.79 -0.61
CA ALA A 7 -1.51 -6.92 -0.97
C ALA A 7 -0.60 -6.64 0.23
N VAL A 8 -0.88 -5.55 0.96
CA VAL A 8 -0.11 -5.15 2.14
C VAL A 8 -0.27 -6.14 3.29
N TYR A 9 -1.49 -6.63 3.55
CA TYR A 9 -1.73 -7.67 4.56
C TYR A 9 -0.89 -8.92 4.29
N LYS A 10 -0.83 -9.36 3.03
CA LYS A 10 -0.03 -10.52 2.61
C LYS A 10 1.47 -10.26 2.74
N ALA A 11 1.94 -9.07 2.36
CA ALA A 11 3.34 -8.69 2.47
C ALA A 11 3.80 -8.54 3.93
N TYR A 12 2.95 -8.00 4.80
CA TYR A 12 3.24 -7.88 6.23
C TYR A 12 3.37 -9.24 6.92
N GLY A 13 2.53 -10.20 6.54
CA GLY A 13 2.70 -11.62 6.88
C GLY A 13 2.53 -11.98 8.37
N ARG A 14 2.22 -11.02 9.26
CA ARG A 14 1.97 -11.27 10.68
C ARG A 14 0.47 -11.33 11.00
N LYS A 15 0.13 -12.08 12.04
CA LYS A 15 -1.27 -12.33 12.45
C LYS A 15 -1.89 -11.12 13.18
N GLU A 16 -3.22 -11.17 13.32
CA GLU A 16 -4.00 -10.21 14.11
C GLU A 16 -3.89 -8.77 13.59
N LEU A 17 -3.97 -8.61 12.27
CA LEU A 17 -4.01 -7.30 11.63
C LEU A 17 -5.45 -6.93 11.25
N GLU A 18 -6.02 -5.92 11.92
CA GLU A 18 -7.32 -5.37 11.54
C GLU A 18 -7.17 -4.38 10.39
N PHE A 19 -7.89 -4.64 9.29
CA PHE A 19 -7.78 -3.83 8.07
C PHE A 19 -8.19 -2.37 8.27
N ARG A 20 -9.12 -2.10 9.20
CA ARG A 20 -9.63 -0.75 9.43
C ARG A 20 -8.67 0.07 10.29
N GLU A 21 -8.21 -0.52 11.39
CA GLU A 21 -7.42 0.18 12.41
C GLU A 21 -5.93 0.20 12.07
N HIS A 22 -5.39 -0.90 11.53
CA HIS A 22 -3.95 -1.07 11.41
C HIS A 22 -3.40 -0.76 10.01
N ILE A 23 -4.24 -0.76 8.95
CA ILE A 23 -3.80 -0.51 7.57
C ILE A 23 -4.32 0.84 7.07
N ILE A 24 -3.44 1.84 7.08
CA ILE A 24 -3.72 3.21 6.66
C ILE A 24 -3.24 3.40 5.23
N VAL A 25 -4.18 3.61 4.32
CA VAL A 25 -3.92 3.80 2.88
C VAL A 25 -4.01 5.29 2.58
N GLU A 26 -2.95 5.89 2.05
CA GLU A 26 -2.99 7.27 1.58
C GLU A 26 -3.97 7.42 0.41
N PRO A 27 -4.67 8.56 0.28
CA PRO A 27 -5.59 8.80 -0.83
C PRO A 27 -4.87 8.65 -2.18
N PHE A 28 -5.49 7.91 -3.09
CA PHE A 28 -4.99 7.74 -4.45
C PHE A 28 -6.12 7.85 -5.46
N ALA A 29 -5.78 8.27 -6.68
CA ALA A 29 -6.73 8.32 -7.77
C ALA A 29 -7.00 6.89 -8.27
N CYS A 30 -8.25 6.47 -8.24
CA CYS A 30 -8.68 5.18 -8.78
C CYS A 30 -8.81 5.26 -10.31
N LYS A 31 -7.67 5.30 -11.01
CA LYS A 31 -7.55 5.23 -12.47
C LYS A 31 -7.19 3.80 -12.91
N ASP A 32 -6.94 3.59 -14.20
CA ASP A 32 -6.49 2.30 -14.74
C ASP A 32 -5.11 1.87 -14.20
N SER A 33 -4.32 2.80 -13.70
CA SER A 33 -3.14 2.52 -12.89
C SER A 33 -2.90 3.62 -11.86
N GLY A 34 -2.15 3.29 -10.81
CA GLY A 34 -1.77 4.26 -9.80
C GLY A 34 -0.81 3.68 -8.78
N THR A 35 -0.23 4.60 -8.01
CA THR A 35 0.66 4.33 -6.89
C THR A 35 0.09 4.96 -5.63
N THR A 36 0.29 4.30 -4.50
CA THR A 36 -0.01 4.88 -3.18
C THR A 36 0.97 4.36 -2.13
N LEU A 37 1.07 5.08 -1.03
CA LEU A 37 1.79 4.66 0.15
C LEU A 37 0.80 4.09 1.16
N VAL A 38 1.19 2.98 1.80
CA VAL A 38 0.39 2.35 2.86
C VAL A 38 1.24 2.16 4.09
N TRP A 39 0.66 2.49 5.24
CA TRP A 39 1.25 2.28 6.55
C TRP A 39 0.55 1.14 7.27
N VAL A 40 1.36 0.25 7.84
CA VAL A 40 0.89 -0.73 8.83
C VAL A 40 1.37 -0.27 10.20
N ILE A 41 0.42 0.05 11.08
CA ILE A 41 0.70 0.52 12.44
C ILE A 41 0.05 -0.45 13.42
N LYS A 42 0.88 -1.14 14.20
CA LYS A 42 0.42 -2.11 15.21
C LYS A 42 1.47 -2.27 16.30
N ASP A 43 1.05 -2.37 17.56
CA ASP A 43 1.91 -2.67 18.71
C ASP A 43 3.11 -1.71 18.86
N GLY A 44 2.95 -0.46 18.43
CA GLY A 44 4.02 0.57 18.44
C GLY A 44 5.03 0.44 17.30
N GLU A 45 4.91 -0.58 16.44
CA GLU A 45 5.70 -0.73 15.23
C GLU A 45 5.00 -0.05 14.04
N ARG A 46 5.82 0.47 13.12
CA ARG A 46 5.37 1.13 11.89
C ARG A 46 6.14 0.58 10.71
N HIS A 47 5.42 0.08 9.73
CA HIS A 47 5.95 -0.39 8.45
C HIS A 47 5.32 0.41 7.31
N SER A 48 6.11 0.73 6.29
CA SER A 48 5.66 1.41 5.07
C SER A 48 5.77 0.49 3.87
N TYR A 49 4.77 0.56 3.00
CA TYR A 49 4.71 -0.19 1.76
C TYR A 49 4.39 0.75 0.60
N GLN A 50 5.25 0.73 -0.42
CA GLN A 50 4.90 1.30 -1.71
C GLN A 50 3.99 0.30 -2.41
N VAL A 51 2.82 0.77 -2.87
CA VAL A 51 1.85 -0.07 -3.55
C VAL A 51 1.59 0.47 -4.94
N GLU A 52 1.74 -0.40 -5.92
CA GLU A 52 1.30 -0.18 -7.28
C GLU A 52 0.01 -0.95 -7.52
N MET A 53 -0.86 -0.38 -8.34
CA MET A 53 -2.11 -1.01 -8.72
C MET A 53 -2.48 -0.68 -10.16
N CYS A 54 -3.17 -1.61 -10.81
CA CYS A 54 -3.78 -1.35 -12.09
C CYS A 54 -5.09 -2.12 -12.27
N ARG A 55 -5.99 -1.54 -13.08
CA ARG A 55 -7.15 -2.23 -13.62
C ARG A 55 -6.75 -2.88 -14.95
N ARG A 56 -7.15 -4.13 -15.12
CA ARG A 56 -7.05 -4.89 -16.37
C ARG A 56 -8.42 -5.50 -16.62
N GLU A 57 -9.12 -5.00 -17.63
CA GLU A 57 -10.52 -5.36 -17.92
C GLU A 57 -11.39 -5.18 -16.66
N ASP A 58 -11.93 -6.26 -16.10
CA ASP A 58 -12.77 -6.27 -14.90
C ASP A 58 -12.04 -6.67 -13.61
N HIS A 59 -10.70 -6.74 -13.66
CA HIS A 59 -9.87 -7.14 -12.52
C HIS A 59 -8.97 -5.99 -12.03
N PHE A 60 -8.69 -5.99 -10.72
CA PHE A 60 -7.70 -5.12 -10.10
C PHE A 60 -6.50 -5.95 -9.65
N LEU A 61 -5.32 -5.56 -10.12
CA LEU A 61 -4.04 -6.07 -9.64
C LEU A 61 -3.44 -5.04 -8.69
N ALA A 62 -2.86 -5.51 -7.60
CA ALA A 62 -2.07 -4.70 -6.68
C ALA A 62 -0.86 -5.51 -6.20
N TRP A 63 0.30 -4.88 -6.17
CA TRP A 63 1.55 -5.44 -5.65
C TRP A 63 2.27 -4.38 -4.85
N CYS A 64 3.07 -4.82 -3.89
CA CYS A 64 3.76 -3.93 -2.99
C CYS A 64 5.11 -4.48 -2.53
N TRP A 65 5.96 -3.58 -2.08
CA TRP A 65 7.21 -3.90 -1.40
C TRP A 65 7.36 -2.98 -0.20
N GLU A 66 7.99 -3.52 0.84
CA GLU A 66 8.31 -2.74 2.03
C GLU A 66 9.36 -1.69 1.69
N THR A 67 9.15 -0.46 2.11
CA THR A 67 10.09 0.64 1.92
C THR A 67 10.87 0.86 3.20
N THR A 68 12.19 0.76 3.15
CA THR A 68 13.05 1.15 4.28
C THR A 68 13.17 2.68 4.32
N GLY A 69 12.51 3.32 5.30
CA GLY A 69 12.68 4.74 5.63
C GLY A 69 11.35 5.50 5.78
N ASP A 70 11.37 6.54 6.64
CA ASP A 70 10.34 7.59 6.68
C ASP A 70 10.44 8.46 5.42
N LEU A 71 10.24 7.88 4.23
CA LEU A 71 10.27 8.66 3.00
C LEU A 71 9.06 9.61 2.99
N PRO A 72 9.26 10.94 2.89
CA PRO A 72 8.16 11.87 2.74
C PRO A 72 7.46 11.64 1.38
N PHE A 73 6.14 11.85 1.39
CA PHE A 73 5.15 11.63 0.34
C PHE A 73 5.48 12.17 -1.08
N GLN A 74 6.54 12.97 -1.27
CA GLN A 74 6.80 13.72 -2.51
C GLN A 74 7.86 13.15 -3.46
N GLN A 75 8.50 12.00 -3.18
CA GLN A 75 9.62 11.52 -4.02
C GLN A 75 9.35 10.22 -4.78
N LEU A 76 8.12 10.06 -5.30
CA LEU A 76 7.76 8.95 -6.21
C LEU A 76 7.21 9.45 -7.55
N SER A 77 7.47 10.72 -7.89
CA SER A 77 7.36 11.22 -9.25
C SER A 77 8.76 11.41 -9.82
N ALA A 78 9.00 10.75 -10.96
CA ALA A 78 10.22 10.70 -11.76
C ALA A 78 11.22 9.60 -11.36
N GLU A 79 11.23 8.51 -12.13
CA GLU A 79 12.22 8.31 -13.20
C GLU A 79 11.71 7.25 -14.20
N ASP A 80 11.60 7.70 -15.46
CA ASP A 80 11.45 7.04 -16.78
C ASP A 80 10.61 5.76 -16.99
#